data_AF-A0A183UY13-F1
#
_entry.id   AF-A0A183UY13-F1
#
_cell.length_a   1.000
_cell.length_b   1.000
_cell.length_c   1.000
_cell.angle_alpha   90.00
_cell.angle_beta   90.00
_cell.angle_gamma   90.00
#
_symmetry.space_group_name_H-M   'P 1'
#
loop_
_entity.id
_entity.type
_entity.pdbx_description
1 polymer ?
#
loop_
_entity_poly.entity_id
_entity_poly.type
_entity_poly.pdbx_seq_one_letter_code
_entity_poly.pdbx_strand_id
1 'polypeptide(L)'
;LGVINSLTRAVLQVFWNVPSRNCFRQHIDIPLKKFGIQFNEKQEFYGNRVNTFYEKNFGLYPYYADTSDPGSAVNGGLPQRVDLAAHLRKAQKDIESAIPDSGFGGLAILDFEAWRPLWAMNWGSKRIYKSESVKFVRQRYPQLSNKAARQMATKEFNKAAFNFMVETIRLGIRLRPYARWGFYGFPYCNYDAGKKGEYECNEYFKQYNDKLALMLKETSVLFPSIYLSSESETGRNFRYIQAIIRETKRISAKFNPKKPALAYTKMAYNPYKKPYWFYHKRDICNSVKQCSDLGLQGIIVWSTSQGMNWTRCQYIANYVNDHYGPYVEIVSKHAEKCAQKRCLGRGQCVLEPQMQCSSYNQQAEYKCECDPLFFGRHCERHRNFPWLYDSKWPQRYGGK
;
A
#
# COMPACT_ATOMS: atom_id res chain seq x y z
N LEU A 1 26.13 -14.28 -0.14
CA LEU A 1 25.54 -13.53 -1.30
C LEU A 1 24.03 -13.76 -1.49
N GLY A 2 23.31 -14.38 -0.55
CA GLY A 2 21.90 -14.73 -0.74
C GLY A 2 20.95 -14.08 0.27
N VAL A 3 20.69 -12.77 0.15
CA VAL A 3 19.45 -12.12 0.64
C VAL A 3 19.18 -10.90 -0.26
N ILE A 4 19.08 -11.11 -1.58
CA ILE A 4 18.63 -10.03 -2.49
C ILE A 4 17.10 -10.11 -2.55
N ASN A 5 16.49 -9.29 -1.69
CA ASN A 5 15.23 -8.59 -1.92
C ASN A 5 14.09 -9.40 -2.56
N SER A 6 13.28 -10.15 -1.80
CA SER A 6 12.22 -11.00 -2.38
C SER A 6 11.09 -10.27 -3.14
N LEU A 7 11.13 -8.93 -3.28
CA LEU A 7 10.27 -8.14 -4.20
C LEU A 7 10.84 -8.01 -5.61
N THR A 8 12.09 -8.42 -5.84
CA THR A 8 12.69 -8.47 -7.18
C THR A 8 12.43 -9.80 -7.88
N ARG A 9 11.61 -10.70 -7.29
CA ARG A 9 11.10 -11.84 -8.05
C ARG A 9 10.04 -11.31 -9.01
N ALA A 10 10.25 -11.61 -10.27
CA ALA A 10 9.43 -11.40 -11.47
C ALA A 10 7.96 -11.90 -11.40
N VAL A 11 7.28 -11.81 -10.26
CA VAL A 11 5.95 -12.37 -10.01
C VAL A 11 5.11 -11.36 -9.23
N LEU A 12 3.86 -11.15 -9.66
CA LEU A 12 2.87 -10.42 -8.86
C LEU A 12 2.63 -11.17 -7.55
N GLN A 13 3.02 -10.58 -6.42
CA GLN A 13 2.79 -11.15 -5.10
C GLN A 13 1.41 -10.77 -4.57
N VAL A 14 0.66 -11.75 -4.08
CA VAL A 14 -0.66 -11.53 -3.48
C VAL A 14 -0.59 -11.87 -2.00
N PHE A 15 -0.92 -10.92 -1.13
CA PHE A 15 -0.93 -11.10 0.32
C PHE A 15 -2.35 -11.11 0.86
N TRP A 16 -2.64 -12.04 1.76
CA TRP A 16 -3.91 -12.17 2.45
C TRP A 16 -3.83 -11.50 3.81
N ASN A 17 -4.41 -10.30 3.92
CA ASN A 17 -4.55 -9.56 5.17
C ASN A 17 -6.03 -9.47 5.59
N VAL A 18 -6.78 -10.55 5.33
CA VAL A 18 -8.16 -10.74 5.78
C VAL A 18 -8.11 -11.40 7.17
N PRO A 19 -8.91 -10.93 8.14
CA PRO A 19 -8.94 -11.47 9.51
C PRO A 19 -9.68 -12.83 9.56
N SER A 20 -9.15 -13.85 8.89
CA SER A 20 -9.78 -15.16 8.70
C SER A 20 -9.32 -16.23 9.69
N ARG A 21 -8.64 -15.86 10.80
CA ARG A 21 -8.34 -16.78 11.91
C ARG A 21 -9.56 -17.56 12.38
N ASN A 22 -10.72 -16.90 12.45
CA ASN A 22 -11.97 -17.56 12.85
C ASN A 22 -12.40 -18.63 11.83
N CYS A 23 -12.16 -18.44 10.53
CA CYS A 23 -12.44 -19.44 9.51
C CYS A 23 -11.55 -20.67 9.70
N PHE A 24 -10.25 -20.45 9.93
CA PHE A 24 -9.28 -21.50 10.24
C PHE A 24 -9.70 -22.32 11.47
N ARG A 25 -10.08 -21.65 12.57
CA ARG A 25 -10.55 -22.31 13.82
C ARG A 25 -11.84 -23.12 13.63
N GLN A 26 -12.64 -22.77 12.63
CA GLN A 26 -13.86 -23.49 12.26
C GLN A 26 -13.61 -24.60 11.24
N HIS A 27 -12.34 -24.93 10.97
CA HIS A 27 -11.93 -25.94 10.00
C HIS A 27 -12.43 -25.69 8.57
N ILE A 28 -12.68 -24.42 8.22
CA ILE A 28 -13.00 -24.02 6.85
C ILE A 28 -11.69 -23.71 6.12
N ASP A 29 -11.35 -24.54 5.15
CA ASP A 29 -10.18 -24.33 4.29
C ASP A 29 -10.46 -23.26 3.23
N ILE A 30 -9.81 -22.10 3.37
CA ILE A 30 -9.73 -21.12 2.28
C ILE A 30 -8.46 -21.49 1.50
N PRO A 31 -8.56 -21.90 0.22
CA PRO A 31 -7.45 -22.54 -0.50
C PRO A 31 -6.36 -21.56 -0.98
N LEU A 32 -5.81 -20.75 -0.07
CA LEU A 32 -4.83 -19.71 -0.36
C LEU A 32 -3.52 -20.29 -0.90
N LYS A 33 -3.05 -21.40 -0.29
CA LYS A 33 -1.81 -22.09 -0.70
C LYS A 33 -1.91 -22.63 -2.13
N LYS A 34 -3.08 -23.17 -2.52
CA LYS A 34 -3.35 -23.68 -3.87
C LYS A 34 -3.09 -22.63 -4.95
N PHE A 35 -3.43 -21.37 -4.67
CA PHE A 35 -3.32 -20.26 -5.62
C PHE A 35 -2.08 -19.37 -5.41
N GLY A 36 -1.12 -19.80 -4.58
CA GLY A 36 0.11 -19.04 -4.33
C GLY A 36 -0.08 -17.73 -3.56
N ILE A 37 -1.23 -17.53 -2.93
CA ILE A 37 -1.51 -16.37 -2.09
C ILE A 37 -0.70 -16.51 -0.79
N GLN A 38 0.03 -15.47 -0.41
CA GLN A 38 0.83 -15.41 0.83
C GLN A 38 -0.07 -15.07 2.01
N PHE A 39 -0.02 -15.84 3.09
CA PHE A 39 -0.83 -15.63 4.29
C PHE A 39 -0.05 -15.99 5.54
N ASN A 40 -0.36 -15.32 6.66
CA ASN A 40 0.22 -15.67 7.95
C ASN A 40 -0.21 -17.08 8.36
N GLU A 41 0.66 -17.80 9.06
CA GLU A 41 0.34 -19.11 9.62
C GLU A 41 -0.95 -19.09 10.44
N LYS A 42 -1.75 -20.16 10.32
CA LYS A 42 -3.08 -20.30 10.93
C LYS A 42 -4.05 -19.14 10.62
N GLN A 43 -3.75 -18.37 9.56
CA GLN A 43 -4.48 -17.17 9.16
C GLN A 43 -4.60 -16.12 10.28
N GLU A 44 -3.60 -16.06 11.17
CA GLU A 44 -3.52 -15.03 12.19
C GLU A 44 -3.39 -13.64 11.56
N PHE A 45 -3.95 -12.63 12.22
CA PHE A 45 -3.90 -11.27 11.68
C PHE A 45 -2.49 -10.67 11.73
N TYR A 46 -1.73 -11.00 12.79
CA TYR A 46 -0.30 -10.74 12.89
C TYR A 46 0.48 -12.05 12.72
N GLY A 47 1.58 -12.03 11.97
CA GLY A 47 2.37 -13.22 11.70
C GLY A 47 3.53 -13.01 10.72
N ASN A 48 3.92 -14.09 10.05
CA ASN A 48 5.16 -14.20 9.29
C ASN A 48 5.12 -13.68 7.84
N ARG A 49 3.99 -13.13 7.36
CA ARG A 49 3.85 -12.60 5.99
C ARG A 49 3.45 -11.12 5.95
N VAL A 50 2.43 -10.72 6.69
CA VAL A 50 1.82 -9.39 6.62
C VAL A 50 1.26 -8.95 7.97
N ASN A 51 1.59 -7.73 8.39
CA ASN A 51 1.17 -7.17 9.68
C ASN A 51 0.66 -5.74 9.46
N THR A 52 -0.62 -5.50 9.76
CA THR A 52 -1.23 -4.16 9.66
C THR A 52 -1.51 -3.62 11.05
N PHE A 53 -0.90 -2.49 11.39
CA PHE A 53 -1.02 -1.83 12.67
C PHE A 53 -2.06 -0.72 12.58
N TYR A 54 -3.26 -0.99 13.10
CA TYR A 54 -4.34 0.00 13.15
C TYR A 54 -4.07 1.07 14.23
N GLU A 55 -4.24 2.33 13.85
CA GLU A 55 -3.95 3.52 14.67
C GLU A 55 -4.43 3.45 16.12
N LYS A 56 -5.61 2.89 16.39
CA LYS A 56 -6.19 2.85 17.75
C LYS A 56 -5.47 1.89 18.69
N ASN A 57 -4.75 0.90 18.15
CA ASN A 57 -4.10 -0.16 18.91
C ASN A 57 -2.57 -0.10 18.79
N PHE A 58 -2.01 0.98 18.22
CA PHE A 58 -0.59 1.08 17.90
C PHE A 58 0.04 2.39 18.41
N GLY A 59 1.04 2.25 19.26
CA GLY A 59 1.63 3.37 19.99
C GLY A 59 0.58 4.17 20.74
N LEU A 60 0.88 5.45 20.95
CA LEU A 60 -0.07 6.44 21.46
C LEU A 60 -0.51 7.37 20.33
N TYR A 61 -1.18 6.84 19.31
CA TYR A 61 -1.66 7.68 18.19
C TYR A 61 -2.69 8.71 18.68
N PRO A 62 -2.52 10.02 18.38
CA PRO A 62 -3.47 11.05 18.80
C PRO A 62 -4.67 11.15 17.84
N TYR A 63 -5.88 11.09 18.37
CA TYR A 63 -7.11 11.21 17.59
C TYR A 63 -8.30 11.70 18.43
N TYR A 64 -9.41 12.04 17.79
CA TYR A 64 -10.69 12.29 18.44
C TYR A 64 -11.59 11.06 18.26
N ALA A 65 -12.08 10.46 19.35
CA ALA A 65 -12.93 9.29 19.29
C ALA A 65 -14.29 9.59 18.62
N ASP A 66 -14.77 10.82 18.80
CA ASP A 66 -15.85 11.41 18.02
C ASP A 66 -15.38 12.75 17.41
N THR A 67 -15.40 12.83 16.08
CA THR A 67 -15.01 14.05 15.36
C THR A 67 -15.98 15.22 15.50
N SER A 68 -17.17 15.02 16.08
CA SER A 68 -18.06 16.11 16.51
C SER A 68 -17.77 16.64 17.92
N ASP A 69 -17.03 15.90 18.75
CA ASP A 69 -16.80 16.24 20.15
C ASP A 69 -15.30 16.48 20.44
N PRO A 70 -14.87 17.74 20.64
CA PRO A 70 -13.51 18.06 21.11
C PRO A 70 -13.12 17.43 22.44
N GLY A 71 -14.08 17.07 23.30
CA GLY A 71 -13.85 16.39 24.57
C GLY A 71 -13.40 14.94 24.40
N SER A 72 -13.67 14.34 23.24
CA SER A 72 -13.33 12.94 22.92
C SER A 72 -11.85 12.70 22.57
N ALA A 73 -10.96 13.64 22.90
CA ALA A 73 -9.55 13.60 22.55
C ALA A 73 -8.83 12.43 23.24
N VAL A 74 -8.21 11.56 22.44
CA VAL A 74 -7.35 10.46 22.89
C VAL A 74 -5.90 10.81 22.59
N ASN A 75 -4.99 10.55 23.55
CA ASN A 75 -3.57 10.91 23.47
C ASN A 75 -3.33 12.38 23.09
N GLY A 76 -4.19 13.29 23.57
CA GLY A 76 -4.13 14.72 23.29
C GLY A 76 -4.80 15.18 21.98
N GLY A 77 -5.34 14.25 21.17
CA GLY A 77 -6.15 14.51 19.97
C GLY A 77 -5.43 15.07 18.75
N LEU A 78 -4.29 15.75 18.95
CA LEU A 78 -3.51 16.42 17.90
C LEU A 78 -2.05 15.92 17.90
N PRO A 79 -1.40 15.82 16.73
CA PRO A 79 0.00 15.41 16.64
C PRO A 79 0.96 16.36 17.37
N GLN A 80 0.65 17.66 17.47
CA GLN A 80 1.47 18.61 18.23
C GLN A 80 1.22 18.61 19.74
N ARG A 81 0.32 17.74 20.24
CA ARG A 81 0.00 17.61 21.68
C ARG A 81 0.40 16.26 22.28
N VAL A 82 0.75 15.28 21.45
CA VAL A 82 1.14 13.96 21.92
C VAL A 82 2.57 13.97 22.47
N ASP A 83 2.80 13.23 23.55
CA ASP A 83 4.16 12.87 23.97
C ASP A 83 4.73 11.85 22.96
N LEU A 84 5.56 12.36 22.03
CA LEU A 84 6.17 11.53 20.99
C LEU A 84 7.09 10.45 21.57
N ALA A 85 7.80 10.72 22.66
CA ALA A 85 8.69 9.74 23.28
C ALA A 85 7.88 8.59 23.90
N ALA A 86 6.77 8.91 24.58
CA ALA A 86 5.85 7.90 25.08
C ALA A 86 5.19 7.11 23.94
N HIS A 87 4.80 7.76 22.85
CA HIS A 87 4.29 7.09 21.65
C HIS A 87 5.30 6.06 21.13
N LEU A 88 6.56 6.46 20.94
CA LEU A 88 7.61 5.58 20.41
C LEU A 88 7.92 4.42 21.35
N ARG A 89 7.96 4.63 22.67
CA ARG A 89 8.13 3.54 23.64
C ARG A 89 7.01 2.51 23.57
N LYS A 90 5.75 2.96 23.43
CA LYS A 90 4.63 2.02 23.28
C LYS A 90 4.67 1.33 21.91
N ALA A 91 4.93 2.08 20.83
CA ALA A 91 5.03 1.53 19.48
C ALA A 91 6.11 0.46 19.39
N GLN A 92 7.27 0.64 20.04
CA GLN A 92 8.30 -0.39 20.12
C GLN A 92 7.75 -1.70 20.70
N LYS A 93 7.08 -1.65 21.86
CA LYS A 93 6.47 -2.84 22.49
C LYS A 93 5.43 -3.50 21.58
N ASP A 94 4.60 -2.70 20.91
CA ASP A 94 3.57 -3.21 20.00
C ASP A 94 4.21 -3.92 18.79
N ILE A 95 5.32 -3.38 18.24
CA ILE A 95 6.07 -4.00 17.14
C ILE A 95 6.72 -5.31 17.60
N GLU A 96 7.39 -5.30 18.75
CA GLU A 96 8.08 -6.47 19.30
C GLU A 96 7.11 -7.62 19.60
N SER A 97 5.90 -7.29 20.05
CA SER A 97 4.83 -8.26 20.29
C SER A 97 4.24 -8.83 18.99
N ALA A 98 3.92 -7.96 18.02
CA ALA A 98 3.29 -8.39 16.76
C ALA A 98 4.25 -9.10 15.81
N ILE A 99 5.53 -8.72 15.83
CA ILE A 99 6.58 -9.26 14.96
C ILE A 99 7.76 -9.68 15.86
N PRO A 100 7.69 -10.82 16.56
CA PRO A 100 8.77 -11.23 17.47
C PRO A 100 10.10 -11.48 16.77
N ASP A 101 10.05 -12.00 15.53
CA ASP A 101 11.23 -12.29 14.72
C ASP A 101 11.90 -11.01 14.19
N SER A 102 13.15 -10.76 14.59
CA SER A 102 13.96 -9.65 14.10
C SER A 102 14.39 -9.81 12.63
N GLY A 103 14.40 -11.05 12.12
CA GLY A 103 14.64 -11.42 10.73
C GLY A 103 13.42 -11.29 9.82
N PHE A 104 12.28 -10.81 10.32
CA PHE A 104 11.03 -10.73 9.58
C PHE A 104 11.19 -9.95 8.26
N GLY A 105 11.00 -10.64 7.14
CA GLY A 105 11.09 -10.09 5.77
C GLY A 105 9.75 -9.82 5.09
N GLY A 106 8.65 -9.83 5.85
CA GLY A 106 7.28 -9.63 5.33
C GLY A 106 6.88 -8.15 5.24
N LEU A 107 5.57 -7.90 5.15
CA LEU A 107 5.00 -6.56 5.08
C LEU A 107 4.64 -6.03 6.48
N ALA A 108 4.95 -4.78 6.75
CA ALA A 108 4.58 -4.07 7.96
C ALA A 108 3.92 -2.73 7.59
N ILE A 109 2.63 -2.60 7.88
CA ILE A 109 1.79 -1.52 7.39
C ILE A 109 1.30 -0.69 8.57
N LEU A 110 1.55 0.61 8.55
CA LEU A 110 0.96 1.56 9.50
C LEU A 110 -0.33 2.12 8.90
N ASP A 111 -1.45 1.83 9.53
CA ASP A 111 -2.78 2.26 9.09
C ASP A 111 -3.28 3.43 9.93
N PHE A 112 -2.80 4.63 9.55
CA PHE A 112 -3.07 5.90 10.22
C PHE A 112 -4.00 6.74 9.35
N GLU A 113 -5.26 6.86 9.75
CA GLU A 113 -6.34 7.45 8.98
C GLU A 113 -7.06 8.60 9.71
N ALA A 114 -6.94 8.76 11.04
CA ALA A 114 -7.76 9.71 11.79
C ALA A 114 -7.53 11.16 11.32
N TRP A 115 -6.29 11.53 11.07
CA TRP A 115 -5.88 12.79 10.43
C TRP A 115 -4.96 12.54 9.24
N ARG A 116 -4.92 13.48 8.30
CA ARG A 116 -4.00 13.45 7.16
C ARG A 116 -2.75 14.30 7.47
N PRO A 117 -1.54 13.88 7.07
CA PRO A 117 -0.28 14.55 7.45
C PRO A 117 -0.09 15.98 6.92
N LEU A 118 -0.96 16.43 6.01
CA LEU A 118 -0.99 17.82 5.57
C LEU A 118 -2.24 18.50 6.12
N TRP A 119 -2.08 19.66 6.74
CA TRP A 119 -3.14 20.55 7.20
C TRP A 119 -4.20 20.76 6.12
N ALA A 120 -3.77 21.14 4.91
CA ALA A 120 -4.66 21.36 3.77
C ALA A 120 -5.60 20.15 3.59
N MET A 121 -5.10 18.95 3.92
CA MET A 121 -5.80 17.71 3.73
C MET A 121 -6.84 17.28 4.79
N ASN A 122 -7.00 18.06 5.85
CA ASN A 122 -7.95 17.76 6.91
C ASN A 122 -9.29 18.49 6.67
N TRP A 123 -10.07 17.96 5.73
CA TRP A 123 -11.43 18.43 5.37
C TRP A 123 -12.50 17.40 5.77
N GLY A 124 -13.78 17.74 5.59
CA GLY A 124 -14.90 16.90 6.05
C GLY A 124 -14.93 16.75 7.57
N SER A 125 -15.15 15.53 8.06
CA SER A 125 -15.10 15.21 9.51
C SER A 125 -13.74 15.50 10.14
N LYS A 126 -12.66 15.57 9.35
CA LYS A 126 -11.31 15.91 9.84
C LYS A 126 -11.10 17.41 10.08
N ARG A 127 -12.13 18.25 9.93
CA ARG A 127 -12.03 19.69 10.24
C ARG A 127 -11.75 19.95 11.72
N ILE A 128 -12.13 19.04 12.62
CA ILE A 128 -11.84 19.14 14.06
C ILE A 128 -10.34 19.32 14.35
N TYR A 129 -9.47 18.60 13.61
CA TYR A 129 -8.02 18.76 13.75
C TYR A 129 -7.56 20.18 13.42
N LYS A 130 -8.26 20.88 12.53
CA LYS A 130 -7.96 22.28 12.22
C LYS A 130 -8.46 23.22 13.32
N SER A 131 -9.72 23.09 13.74
CA SER A 131 -10.29 23.98 14.76
C SER A 131 -9.56 23.86 16.08
N GLU A 132 -9.29 22.64 16.53
CA GLU A 132 -8.63 22.39 17.80
C GLU A 132 -7.14 22.78 17.77
N SER A 133 -6.47 22.66 16.63
CA SER A 133 -5.11 23.21 16.47
C SER A 133 -5.07 24.73 16.62
N VAL A 134 -6.05 25.45 16.04
CA VAL A 134 -6.15 26.92 16.20
C VAL A 134 -6.47 27.29 17.63
N LYS A 135 -7.41 26.56 18.28
CA LYS A 135 -7.77 26.77 19.68
C LYS A 135 -6.55 26.58 20.59
N PHE A 136 -5.77 25.51 20.37
CA PHE A 136 -4.55 25.24 21.11
C PHE A 136 -3.49 26.33 20.96
N VAL A 137 -3.36 26.93 19.77
CA VAL A 137 -2.49 28.11 19.57
C VAL A 137 -3.01 29.31 20.34
N ARG A 138 -4.31 29.60 20.27
CA ARG A 138 -4.92 30.75 20.96
C ARG A 138 -4.87 30.66 22.48
N GLN A 139 -4.93 29.45 23.03
CA GLN A 139 -4.76 29.24 24.47
C GLN A 139 -3.35 29.62 24.94
N ARG A 140 -2.33 29.33 24.13
CA ARG A 140 -0.93 29.69 24.43
C ARG A 140 -0.60 31.15 24.10
N TYR A 141 -1.26 31.70 23.08
CA TYR A 141 -1.01 33.06 22.59
C TYR A 141 -2.33 33.82 22.36
N PRO A 142 -2.99 34.30 23.43
CA PRO A 142 -4.32 34.94 23.34
C PRO A 142 -4.33 36.21 22.49
N GLN A 143 -3.19 36.89 22.38
CA GLN A 143 -3.02 38.17 21.69
C GLN A 143 -2.96 38.04 20.17
N LEU A 144 -2.79 36.82 19.62
CA LEU A 144 -2.69 36.61 18.19
C LEU A 144 -4.03 36.86 17.50
N SER A 145 -3.98 37.55 16.35
CA SER A 145 -5.12 37.63 15.44
C SER A 145 -5.52 36.23 14.94
N ASN A 146 -6.79 36.08 14.52
CA ASN A 146 -7.29 34.83 13.94
C ASN A 146 -6.42 34.31 12.79
N LYS A 147 -5.95 35.22 11.93
CA LYS A 147 -5.09 34.90 10.78
C LYS A 147 -3.72 34.39 11.24
N ALA A 148 -3.09 35.07 12.19
CA ALA A 148 -1.79 34.68 12.73
C ALA A 148 -1.88 33.33 13.48
N ALA A 149 -2.90 33.15 14.32
CA ALA A 149 -3.13 31.89 15.04
C ALA A 149 -3.33 30.71 14.07
N ARG A 150 -4.09 30.90 12.99
CA ARG A 150 -4.29 29.88 11.95
C ARG A 150 -3.02 29.54 11.18
N GLN A 151 -2.20 30.53 10.85
CA GLN A 151 -0.92 30.31 10.18
C GLN A 151 0.05 29.52 11.07
N MET A 152 0.12 29.88 12.36
CA MET A 152 0.93 29.16 13.35
C MET A 152 0.43 27.72 13.53
N ALA A 153 -0.88 27.52 13.71
CA ALA A 153 -1.50 26.20 13.85
C ALA A 153 -1.22 25.31 12.63
N THR A 154 -1.25 25.88 11.43
CA THR A 154 -0.93 25.16 10.19
C THR A 154 0.52 24.66 10.19
N LYS A 155 1.48 25.52 10.60
CA LYS A 155 2.90 25.16 10.68
C LYS A 155 3.16 24.10 11.75
N GLU A 156 2.62 24.29 12.95
CA GLU A 156 2.77 23.36 14.07
C GLU A 156 2.16 21.99 13.76
N PHE A 157 0.93 21.95 13.22
CA PHE A 157 0.27 20.70 12.85
C PHE A 157 1.08 19.94 11.79
N ASN A 158 1.48 20.59 10.70
CA ASN A 158 2.25 19.93 9.63
C ASN A 158 3.58 19.38 10.15
N LYS A 159 4.30 20.19 10.94
CA LYS A 159 5.59 19.77 11.51
C LYS A 159 5.42 18.57 12.44
N ALA A 160 4.44 18.62 13.34
CA ALA A 160 4.21 17.55 14.30
C ALA A 160 3.69 16.27 13.63
N ALA A 161 2.76 16.39 12.67
CA ALA A 161 2.25 15.25 11.90
C ALA A 161 3.35 14.56 11.10
N PHE A 162 4.21 15.34 10.44
CA PHE A 162 5.38 14.82 9.73
C PHE A 162 6.34 14.10 10.67
N ASN A 163 6.74 14.76 11.77
CA ASN A 163 7.67 14.19 12.74
C ASN A 163 7.12 12.90 13.37
N PHE A 164 5.84 12.90 13.74
CA PHE A 164 5.19 11.72 14.30
C PHE A 164 5.28 10.55 13.33
N MET A 165 4.82 10.71 12.08
CA MET A 165 4.84 9.61 11.10
C MET A 165 6.26 9.14 10.78
N VAL A 166 7.20 10.08 10.56
CA VAL A 166 8.60 9.75 10.22
C VAL A 166 9.31 9.03 11.36
N GLU A 167 9.19 9.49 12.60
CA GLU A 167 9.88 8.84 13.71
C GLU A 167 9.30 7.45 14.02
N THR A 168 7.99 7.28 13.84
CA THR A 168 7.33 5.98 14.00
C THR A 168 7.76 4.98 12.93
N ILE A 169 7.81 5.36 11.64
CA ILE A 169 8.25 4.44 10.58
C ILE A 169 9.74 4.11 10.70
N ARG A 170 10.58 5.10 11.08
CA ARG A 170 12.01 4.88 11.35
C ARG A 170 12.23 3.92 12.51
N LEU A 171 11.43 4.01 13.56
CA LEU A 171 11.45 3.05 14.66
C LEU A 171 11.17 1.63 14.15
N GLY A 172 10.11 1.45 13.36
CA GLY A 172 9.78 0.16 12.73
C GLY A 172 10.94 -0.41 11.92
N ILE A 173 11.55 0.41 11.07
CA ILE A 173 12.70 0.00 10.24
C ILE A 173 13.92 -0.37 11.10
N ARG A 174 14.22 0.39 12.16
CA ARG A 174 15.33 0.05 13.06
C ARG A 174 15.11 -1.29 13.77
N LEU A 175 13.88 -1.55 14.23
CA LEU A 175 13.54 -2.77 14.95
C LEU A 175 13.46 -3.98 14.01
N ARG A 176 12.94 -3.80 12.79
CA ARG A 176 12.73 -4.86 11.78
C ARG A 176 13.28 -4.40 10.43
N PRO A 177 14.62 -4.42 10.24
CA PRO A 177 15.27 -3.82 9.06
C PRO A 177 15.00 -4.57 7.75
N TYR A 178 14.62 -5.85 7.82
CA TYR A 178 14.30 -6.67 6.65
C TYR A 178 12.83 -6.56 6.24
N ALA A 179 11.98 -5.99 7.10
CA ALA A 179 10.56 -5.85 6.87
C ALA A 179 10.28 -4.70 5.91
N ARG A 180 9.16 -4.80 5.19
CA ARG A 180 8.73 -3.76 4.26
C ARG A 180 7.74 -2.84 4.93
N TRP A 181 8.25 -1.71 5.39
CA TRP A 181 7.52 -0.69 6.10
C TRP A 181 6.90 0.34 5.15
N GLY A 182 5.63 0.65 5.36
CA GLY A 182 4.91 1.69 4.63
C GLY A 182 3.60 2.11 5.30
N PHE A 183 3.01 3.19 4.81
CA PHE A 183 1.72 3.69 5.27
C PHE A 183 0.60 3.24 4.34
N TYR A 184 -0.48 2.71 4.92
CA TYR A 184 -1.69 2.41 4.15
C TYR A 184 -2.28 3.67 3.51
N GLY A 185 -2.76 3.53 2.28
CA GLY A 185 -3.45 4.57 1.53
C GLY A 185 -2.56 5.54 0.76
N PHE A 186 -1.23 5.44 0.88
CA PHE A 186 -0.30 6.35 0.19
C PHE A 186 0.27 5.76 -1.10
N PRO A 187 0.39 6.56 -2.18
CA PRO A 187 -0.07 7.95 -2.29
C PRO A 187 -1.59 8.07 -2.43
N TYR A 188 -2.12 9.26 -2.11
CA TYR A 188 -3.55 9.52 -2.22
C TYR A 188 -3.96 9.85 -3.66
N CYS A 189 -5.23 9.61 -3.99
CA CYS A 189 -5.88 10.13 -5.18
C CYS A 189 -7.21 10.79 -4.79
N ASN A 190 -7.82 11.54 -5.70
CA ASN A 190 -9.16 12.06 -5.44
C ASN A 190 -10.18 10.92 -5.38
N TYR A 191 -11.01 10.92 -4.34
CA TYR A 191 -11.95 9.84 -4.04
C TYR A 191 -13.04 9.65 -5.12
N ASP A 192 -13.22 10.63 -6.00
CA ASP A 192 -14.13 10.61 -7.13
C ASP A 192 -13.43 10.33 -8.47
N ALA A 193 -12.16 9.92 -8.47
CA ALA A 193 -11.41 9.66 -9.70
C ALA A 193 -12.14 8.67 -10.63
N GLY A 194 -12.05 8.94 -11.92
CA GLY A 194 -12.72 8.22 -12.99
C GLY A 194 -14.18 8.60 -13.22
N LYS A 195 -14.79 9.45 -12.36
CA LYS A 195 -16.21 9.81 -12.47
C LYS A 195 -16.50 10.66 -13.70
N LYS A 196 -15.57 11.52 -14.13
CA LYS A 196 -15.68 12.38 -15.31
C LYS A 196 -14.94 11.80 -16.54
N GLY A 197 -14.58 10.51 -16.52
CA GLY A 197 -13.86 9.87 -17.63
C GLY A 197 -12.34 9.96 -17.54
N GLU A 198 -11.80 10.55 -16.48
CA GLU A 198 -10.37 10.72 -16.25
C GLU A 198 -9.65 9.42 -15.84
N TYR A 199 -8.40 9.25 -16.25
CA TYR A 199 -7.54 8.11 -15.90
C TYR A 199 -6.37 8.51 -14.99
N GLU A 200 -6.45 9.70 -14.40
CA GLU A 200 -5.38 10.38 -13.69
C GLU A 200 -5.93 11.02 -12.42
N CYS A 201 -5.11 11.04 -11.37
CA CYS A 201 -5.43 11.85 -10.20
C CYS A 201 -5.41 13.34 -10.57
N ASN A 202 -6.28 14.12 -9.94
CA ASN A 202 -6.28 15.56 -10.18
C ASN A 202 -5.01 16.25 -9.66
N GLU A 203 -4.80 17.48 -10.14
CA GLU A 203 -3.57 18.23 -9.86
C GLU A 203 -3.38 18.57 -8.37
N TYR A 204 -4.46 18.83 -7.63
CA TYR A 204 -4.37 19.07 -6.19
C TYR A 204 -3.78 17.86 -5.45
N PHE A 205 -4.22 16.64 -5.78
CA PHE A 205 -3.70 15.43 -5.17
C PHE A 205 -2.25 15.15 -5.58
N LYS A 206 -1.88 15.41 -6.84
CA LYS A 206 -0.48 15.33 -7.30
C LYS A 206 0.43 16.24 -6.49
N GLN A 207 0.02 17.49 -6.25
CA GLN A 207 0.75 18.45 -5.43
C GLN A 207 0.82 18.08 -3.94
N TYR A 208 -0.24 17.48 -3.39
CA TYR A 208 -0.19 16.94 -2.03
C TYR A 208 0.81 15.80 -1.93
N ASN A 209 0.77 14.84 -2.86
CA ASN A 209 1.69 13.72 -2.85
C ASN A 209 3.14 14.15 -3.06
N ASP A 210 3.38 15.22 -3.82
CA ASP A 210 4.71 15.81 -3.98
C ASP A 210 5.31 16.31 -2.66
N LYS A 211 4.48 16.91 -1.81
CA LYS A 211 4.89 17.31 -0.45
C LYS A 211 5.07 16.11 0.46
N LEU A 212 4.21 15.09 0.32
CA LEU A 212 4.28 13.85 1.10
C LEU A 212 5.44 12.95 0.70
N ALA A 213 6.03 13.13 -0.50
CA ALA A 213 7.18 12.37 -0.96
C ALA A 213 8.37 12.45 0.01
N LEU A 214 8.52 13.57 0.74
CA LEU A 214 9.55 13.73 1.77
C LEU A 214 9.39 12.73 2.92
N MET A 215 8.16 12.51 3.37
CA MET A 215 7.84 11.51 4.40
C MET A 215 7.93 10.09 3.82
N LEU A 216 7.41 9.89 2.61
CA LEU A 216 7.43 8.59 1.94
C LEU A 216 8.84 8.13 1.57
N LYS A 217 9.82 9.04 1.51
CA LYS A 217 11.25 8.70 1.36
C LYS A 217 11.72 7.73 2.45
N GLU A 218 11.16 7.85 3.65
CA GLU A 218 11.51 7.05 4.82
C GLU A 218 10.89 5.64 4.81
N THR A 219 9.90 5.37 3.95
CA THR A 219 9.30 4.03 3.83
C THR A 219 10.16 3.13 2.93
N SER A 220 9.99 1.81 2.99
CA SER A 220 10.63 0.89 2.02
C SER A 220 9.69 0.53 0.85
N VAL A 221 8.40 0.80 0.98
CA VAL A 221 7.34 0.41 0.05
C VAL A 221 6.16 1.38 0.12
N LEU A 222 5.36 1.47 -0.96
CA LEU A 222 4.12 2.25 -1.02
C LEU A 222 2.89 1.32 -1.00
N PHE A 223 1.82 1.74 -0.32
CA PHE A 223 0.59 0.95 -0.16
C PHE A 223 -0.66 1.73 -0.58
N PRO A 224 -0.86 2.02 -1.88
CA PRO A 224 -2.06 2.74 -2.32
C PRO A 224 -3.33 1.90 -2.07
N SER A 225 -4.45 2.56 -1.79
CA SER A 225 -5.75 1.89 -1.63
C SER A 225 -6.58 2.00 -2.91
N ILE A 226 -6.98 0.85 -3.48
CA ILE A 226 -7.73 0.74 -4.73
C ILE A 226 -9.13 0.13 -4.53
N TYR A 227 -9.70 0.31 -3.34
CA TYR A 227 -11.00 -0.26 -2.97
C TYR A 227 -12.13 0.21 -3.89
N LEU A 228 -12.90 -0.75 -4.40
CA LEU A 228 -14.12 -0.52 -5.15
C LEU A 228 -15.34 -0.61 -4.25
N SER A 229 -16.35 0.22 -4.50
CA SER A 229 -17.57 0.33 -3.69
C SER A 229 -18.87 -0.06 -4.40
N SER A 230 -18.86 -0.20 -5.73
CA SER A 230 -20.04 -0.52 -6.53
C SER A 230 -19.71 -1.42 -7.71
N GLU A 231 -20.55 -2.43 -7.95
CA GLU A 231 -20.46 -3.30 -9.13
C GLU A 231 -20.97 -2.63 -10.42
N SER A 232 -21.91 -1.69 -10.29
CA SER A 232 -22.55 -1.04 -11.45
C SER A 232 -21.64 -0.04 -12.16
N GLU A 233 -20.46 0.21 -11.60
CA GLU A 233 -19.53 1.24 -12.05
C GLU A 233 -18.24 0.66 -12.63
N THR A 234 -18.23 -0.57 -13.15
CA THR A 234 -17.01 -1.27 -13.61
C THR A 234 -16.08 -0.43 -14.52
N GLY A 235 -16.64 0.37 -15.44
CA GLY A 235 -15.84 1.26 -16.29
C GLY A 235 -15.17 2.40 -15.51
N ARG A 236 -15.86 2.96 -14.51
CA ARG A 236 -15.29 3.92 -13.57
C ARG A 236 -14.30 3.25 -12.62
N ASN A 237 -14.58 2.03 -12.15
CA ASN A 237 -13.68 1.24 -11.31
C ASN A 237 -12.32 1.07 -11.99
N PHE A 238 -12.31 0.70 -13.27
CA PHE A 238 -11.08 0.61 -14.07
C PHE A 238 -10.31 1.95 -14.11
N ARG A 239 -11.01 3.06 -14.36
CA ARG A 239 -10.41 4.40 -14.41
C ARG A 239 -9.85 4.86 -13.06
N TYR A 240 -10.60 4.59 -11.99
CA TYR A 240 -10.23 4.88 -10.62
C TYR A 240 -8.93 4.17 -10.24
N ILE A 241 -8.86 2.85 -10.49
CA ILE A 241 -7.66 2.06 -10.23
C ILE A 241 -6.50 2.55 -11.11
N GLN A 242 -6.73 2.82 -12.40
CA GLN A 242 -5.69 3.35 -13.29
C GLN A 242 -5.10 4.66 -12.76
N ALA A 243 -5.93 5.60 -12.31
CA ALA A 243 -5.51 6.88 -11.77
C ALA A 243 -4.57 6.72 -10.56
N ILE A 244 -4.95 5.85 -9.63
CA ILE A 244 -4.17 5.57 -8.42
C ILE A 244 -2.85 4.89 -8.76
N ILE A 245 -2.84 3.91 -9.67
CA ILE A 245 -1.61 3.20 -10.04
C ILE A 245 -0.66 4.16 -10.76
N ARG A 246 -1.16 4.98 -11.70
CA ARG A 246 -0.34 5.98 -12.41
C ARG A 246 0.29 6.98 -11.44
N GLU A 247 -0.47 7.47 -10.46
CA GLU A 247 0.07 8.36 -9.43
C GLU A 247 1.08 7.64 -8.52
N THR A 248 0.84 6.37 -8.19
CA THR A 248 1.77 5.54 -7.45
C THR A 248 3.09 5.37 -8.19
N LYS A 249 3.06 5.11 -9.50
CA LYS A 249 4.27 5.02 -10.34
C LYS A 249 4.98 6.36 -10.44
N ARG A 250 4.25 7.48 -10.56
CA ARG A 250 4.83 8.83 -10.57
C ARG A 250 5.59 9.14 -9.27
N ILE A 251 4.99 8.82 -8.12
CA ILE A 251 5.63 9.01 -6.81
C ILE A 251 6.79 8.04 -6.60
N SER A 252 6.64 6.77 -6.96
CA SER A 252 7.71 5.77 -6.91
C SER A 252 8.95 6.21 -7.70
N ALA A 253 8.76 6.82 -8.87
CA ALA A 253 9.83 7.32 -9.74
C ALA A 253 10.63 8.50 -9.16
N LYS A 254 10.15 9.15 -8.09
CA LYS A 254 10.90 10.21 -7.40
C LYS A 254 12.02 9.67 -6.51
N PHE A 255 12.08 8.36 -6.30
CA PHE A 255 13.08 7.71 -5.46
C PHE A 255 14.09 6.94 -6.30
N ASN A 256 15.32 6.84 -5.81
CA ASN A 256 16.39 6.06 -6.42
C ASN A 256 17.02 5.11 -5.38
N PRO A 257 16.89 3.78 -5.50
CA PRO A 257 16.06 3.10 -6.50
C PRO A 257 14.57 3.42 -6.33
N LYS A 258 13.78 3.19 -7.39
CA LYS A 258 12.32 3.33 -7.35
C LYS A 258 11.74 2.50 -6.20
N LYS A 259 10.78 3.04 -5.46
CA LYS A 259 10.13 2.27 -4.38
C LYS A 259 9.14 1.25 -4.95
N PRO A 260 9.16 0.00 -4.48
CA PRO A 260 8.11 -0.95 -4.84
C PRO A 260 6.76 -0.48 -4.29
N ALA A 261 5.69 -0.98 -4.87
CA ALA A 261 4.34 -0.68 -4.43
C ALA A 261 3.44 -1.91 -4.47
N LEU A 262 2.61 -2.05 -3.44
CA LEU A 262 1.61 -3.11 -3.32
C LEU A 262 0.25 -2.49 -3.03
N ALA A 263 -0.73 -2.71 -3.91
CA ALA A 263 -2.03 -2.07 -3.77
C ALA A 263 -2.93 -2.81 -2.79
N TYR A 264 -3.52 -2.10 -1.82
CA TYR A 264 -4.60 -2.62 -0.99
C TYR A 264 -5.87 -2.70 -1.81
N THR A 265 -6.41 -3.92 -1.93
CA THR A 265 -7.72 -4.19 -2.55
C THR A 265 -8.63 -4.94 -1.58
N LYS A 266 -9.93 -4.87 -1.82
CA LYS A 266 -10.88 -5.81 -1.22
C LYS A 266 -11.13 -6.96 -2.20
N MET A 267 -11.88 -7.95 -1.74
CA MET A 267 -12.54 -8.94 -2.58
C MET A 267 -14.06 -8.70 -2.70
N ALA A 268 -14.60 -7.74 -1.95
CA ALA A 268 -16.02 -7.42 -1.88
C ALA A 268 -16.23 -5.90 -1.83
N TYR A 269 -17.31 -5.40 -2.44
CA TYR A 269 -17.56 -3.97 -2.58
C TYR A 269 -17.82 -3.27 -1.24
N ASN A 270 -18.64 -3.89 -0.38
CA ASN A 270 -18.93 -3.34 0.94
C ASN A 270 -19.06 -4.47 1.97
N PRO A 271 -17.93 -5.02 2.46
CA PRO A 271 -17.97 -6.19 3.33
C PRO A 271 -18.56 -5.91 4.73
N TYR A 272 -18.78 -4.64 5.09
CA TYR A 272 -19.43 -4.25 6.34
C TYR A 272 -20.96 -4.41 6.29
N LYS A 273 -21.58 -4.12 5.13
CA LYS A 273 -23.05 -4.16 4.96
C LYS A 273 -23.52 -5.34 4.09
N LYS A 274 -22.70 -5.73 3.13
CA LYS A 274 -23.00 -6.77 2.13
C LYS A 274 -21.81 -7.75 2.08
N PRO A 275 -21.66 -8.61 3.11
CA PRO A 275 -20.45 -9.43 3.31
C PRO A 275 -20.21 -10.48 2.22
N TYR A 276 -21.23 -10.81 1.41
CA TYR A 276 -21.19 -11.79 0.32
C TYR A 276 -21.16 -11.15 -1.07
N TRP A 277 -21.13 -9.81 -1.15
CA TRP A 277 -21.16 -9.10 -2.43
C TRP A 277 -19.74 -8.90 -2.97
N PHE A 278 -19.21 -9.99 -3.50
CA PHE A 278 -17.84 -10.10 -3.98
C PHE A 278 -17.64 -9.43 -5.35
N TYR A 279 -16.39 -9.14 -5.70
CA TYR A 279 -16.03 -8.59 -7.01
C TYR A 279 -16.35 -9.60 -8.12
N HIS A 280 -17.04 -9.13 -9.16
CA HIS A 280 -17.26 -9.92 -10.36
C HIS A 280 -16.00 -9.99 -11.22
N LYS A 281 -15.99 -10.89 -12.20
CA LYS A 281 -14.84 -11.16 -13.09
C LYS A 281 -14.16 -9.89 -13.64
N ARG A 282 -14.94 -8.88 -14.03
CA ARG A 282 -14.40 -7.60 -14.55
C ARG A 282 -13.67 -6.79 -13.47
N ASP A 283 -14.19 -6.74 -12.24
CA ASP A 283 -13.54 -6.01 -11.16
C ASP A 283 -12.41 -6.79 -10.48
N ILE A 284 -12.40 -8.12 -10.58
CA ILE A 284 -11.19 -8.94 -10.32
C ILE A 284 -10.11 -8.59 -11.36
N CYS A 285 -10.46 -8.46 -12.64
CA CYS A 285 -9.53 -7.99 -13.68
C CYS A 285 -8.98 -6.60 -13.35
N ASN A 286 -9.87 -5.64 -13.08
CA ASN A 286 -9.49 -4.26 -12.74
C ASN A 286 -8.57 -4.20 -11.51
N SER A 287 -8.82 -4.99 -10.46
CA SER A 287 -8.03 -4.94 -9.22
C SER A 287 -6.76 -5.79 -9.21
N VAL A 288 -6.71 -6.87 -9.98
CA VAL A 288 -5.57 -7.81 -9.99
C VAL A 288 -4.71 -7.65 -11.25
N LYS A 289 -5.32 -7.81 -12.43
CA LYS A 289 -4.59 -7.77 -13.70
C LYS A 289 -4.04 -6.39 -14.00
N GLN A 290 -4.82 -5.33 -13.79
CA GLN A 290 -4.36 -3.97 -14.03
C GLN A 290 -3.15 -3.60 -13.15
N CYS A 291 -3.13 -4.05 -11.90
CA CYS A 291 -1.97 -3.88 -11.01
C CYS A 291 -0.72 -4.55 -11.60
N SER A 292 -0.85 -5.81 -12.05
CA SER A 292 0.25 -6.52 -12.70
C SER A 292 0.70 -5.84 -13.99
N ASP A 293 -0.24 -5.47 -14.86
CA ASP A 293 0.04 -4.86 -16.15
C ASP A 293 0.77 -3.53 -15.99
N LEU A 294 0.41 -2.72 -14.99
CA LEU A 294 1.03 -1.42 -14.75
C LEU A 294 2.29 -1.50 -13.85
N GLY A 295 2.77 -2.70 -13.56
CA GLY A 295 4.05 -2.92 -12.89
C GLY A 295 4.05 -2.62 -11.38
N LEU A 296 2.95 -2.94 -10.69
CA LEU A 296 2.96 -3.10 -9.24
C LEU A 296 3.55 -4.47 -8.87
N GLN A 297 4.34 -4.52 -7.79
CA GLN A 297 5.00 -5.76 -7.34
C GLN A 297 4.04 -6.70 -6.62
N GLY A 298 2.86 -6.19 -6.21
CA GLY A 298 1.87 -7.03 -5.56
C GLY A 298 0.58 -6.31 -5.20
N ILE A 299 -0.29 -7.07 -4.56
CA ILE A 299 -1.56 -6.61 -4.00
C ILE A 299 -1.76 -7.22 -2.60
N ILE A 300 -2.52 -6.53 -1.77
CA ILE A 300 -2.88 -6.95 -0.41
C ILE A 300 -4.40 -7.02 -0.35
N VAL A 301 -4.95 -8.21 -0.12
CA VAL A 301 -6.37 -8.46 -0.01
C VAL A 301 -6.80 -8.23 1.43
N TRP A 302 -7.71 -7.28 1.63
CA TRP A 302 -8.22 -6.89 2.94
C TRP A 302 -9.73 -7.12 3.04
N SER A 303 -10.21 -7.39 4.27
CA SER A 303 -11.64 -7.42 4.61
C SER A 303 -11.86 -7.05 6.08
N THR A 304 -13.07 -6.65 6.42
CA THR A 304 -13.45 -6.42 7.83
C THR A 304 -13.56 -7.73 8.63
N SER A 305 -13.23 -7.67 9.92
CA SER A 305 -13.46 -8.74 10.89
C SER A 305 -14.94 -8.89 11.27
N GLN A 306 -15.76 -7.88 11.01
CA GLN A 306 -17.18 -7.87 11.36
C GLN A 306 -17.93 -9.06 10.75
N GLY A 307 -18.56 -9.89 11.57
CA GLY A 307 -19.40 -10.99 11.09
C GLY A 307 -18.62 -12.13 10.43
N MET A 308 -17.36 -12.38 10.82
CA MET A 308 -16.58 -13.54 10.37
C MET A 308 -17.06 -14.86 11.02
N ASN A 309 -18.31 -15.22 10.74
CA ASN A 309 -18.96 -16.46 11.20
C ASN A 309 -18.79 -17.59 10.17
N TRP A 310 -19.29 -18.79 10.50
CA TRP A 310 -19.18 -19.99 9.67
C TRP A 310 -19.66 -19.77 8.24
N THR A 311 -20.87 -19.22 8.08
CA THR A 311 -21.47 -18.94 6.78
C THR A 311 -20.60 -17.99 5.94
N ARG A 312 -20.14 -16.87 6.51
CA ARG A 312 -19.27 -15.93 5.80
C ARG A 312 -17.94 -16.55 5.42
N CYS A 313 -17.35 -17.34 6.29
CA CYS A 313 -16.13 -18.08 5.99
C CYS A 313 -16.32 -19.04 4.80
N GLN A 314 -17.45 -19.75 4.72
CA GLN A 314 -17.75 -20.63 3.57
C GLN A 314 -17.90 -19.85 2.27
N TYR A 315 -18.67 -18.75 2.28
CA TYR A 315 -18.82 -17.91 1.09
C TYR A 315 -17.47 -17.34 0.60
N ILE A 316 -16.59 -16.95 1.54
CA ILE A 316 -15.22 -16.52 1.20
C ILE A 316 -14.43 -17.69 0.61
N ALA A 317 -14.47 -18.88 1.22
CA ALA A 317 -13.75 -20.06 0.75
C ALA A 317 -14.18 -20.44 -0.68
N ASN A 318 -15.49 -20.51 -0.94
CA ASN A 318 -16.06 -20.80 -2.26
C ASN A 318 -15.67 -19.73 -3.28
N TYR A 319 -15.84 -18.44 -2.94
CA TYR A 319 -15.46 -17.35 -3.84
C TYR A 319 -13.97 -17.36 -4.19
N VAL A 320 -13.10 -17.65 -3.22
CA VAL A 320 -11.66 -17.80 -3.47
C VAL A 320 -11.37 -19.02 -4.33
N ASN A 321 -12.03 -20.15 -4.09
CA ASN A 321 -11.82 -21.37 -4.88
C ASN A 321 -12.30 -21.22 -6.33
N ASP A 322 -13.47 -20.63 -6.54
CA ASP A 322 -14.18 -20.71 -7.81
C ASP A 322 -13.92 -19.51 -8.73
N HIS A 323 -13.50 -18.37 -8.15
CA HIS A 323 -13.40 -17.10 -8.89
C HIS A 323 -12.07 -16.38 -8.68
N TYR A 324 -11.77 -15.99 -7.43
CA TYR A 324 -10.64 -15.08 -7.18
C TYR A 324 -9.28 -15.78 -7.29
N GLY A 325 -9.14 -16.94 -6.66
CA GLY A 325 -7.92 -17.73 -6.63
C GLY A 325 -7.43 -18.16 -8.01
N PRO A 326 -8.27 -18.81 -8.85
CA PRO A 326 -7.87 -19.19 -10.21
C PRO A 326 -7.43 -17.98 -11.04
N TYR A 327 -8.10 -16.83 -10.88
CA TYR A 327 -7.73 -15.62 -11.62
C TYR A 327 -6.38 -15.06 -11.16
N VAL A 328 -6.13 -15.01 -9.85
CA VAL A 328 -4.83 -14.62 -9.28
C VAL A 328 -3.72 -15.52 -9.81
N GLU A 329 -3.92 -16.83 -9.80
CA GLU A 329 -2.93 -17.79 -10.28
C GLU A 329 -2.60 -17.58 -11.76
N ILE A 330 -3.61 -17.35 -12.61
CA ILE A 330 -3.42 -17.05 -14.02
C ILE A 330 -2.58 -15.77 -14.20
N VAL A 331 -2.89 -14.72 -13.43
CA VAL A 331 -2.17 -13.43 -13.51
C VAL A 331 -0.73 -13.56 -13.07
N SER A 332 -0.49 -14.17 -11.91
CA SER A 332 0.86 -14.35 -11.37
C SER A 332 1.73 -15.20 -12.30
N LYS A 333 1.19 -16.32 -12.84
CA LYS A 333 1.91 -17.16 -13.82
C LYS A 333 2.18 -16.43 -15.13
N HIS A 334 1.26 -15.57 -15.60
CA HIS A 334 1.49 -14.77 -16.79
C HIS A 334 2.61 -13.75 -16.56
N ALA A 335 2.59 -13.03 -15.43
CA ALA A 335 3.63 -12.07 -15.06
C ALA A 335 5.01 -12.74 -15.02
N GLU A 336 5.10 -13.92 -14.38
CA GLU A 336 6.32 -14.72 -14.30
C GLU A 336 6.84 -15.13 -15.67
N LYS A 337 5.99 -15.75 -16.50
CA LYS A 337 6.36 -16.17 -17.86
C LYS A 337 6.80 -14.98 -18.71
N CYS A 338 6.10 -13.85 -18.60
CA CYS A 338 6.43 -12.65 -19.35
C CYS A 338 7.81 -12.12 -18.94
N ALA A 339 8.06 -11.97 -17.65
CA ALA A 339 9.32 -11.46 -17.14
C ALA A 339 10.50 -12.39 -17.47
N GLN A 340 10.32 -13.71 -17.41
CA GLN A 340 11.35 -14.67 -17.83
C GLN A 340 11.64 -14.55 -19.33
N LYS A 341 10.61 -14.54 -20.17
CA LYS A 341 10.77 -14.55 -21.65
C LYS A 341 11.20 -13.21 -22.22
N ARG A 342 10.67 -12.10 -21.72
CA ARG A 342 10.87 -10.76 -22.28
C ARG A 342 11.92 -9.95 -21.53
N CYS A 343 12.08 -10.18 -20.23
CA CYS A 343 12.95 -9.38 -19.36
C CYS A 343 14.09 -10.21 -18.73
N LEU A 344 14.34 -11.42 -19.27
CA LEU A 344 15.41 -12.34 -18.84
C LEU A 344 15.39 -12.67 -17.33
N GLY A 345 14.21 -12.58 -16.71
CA GLY A 345 14.05 -12.75 -15.26
C GLY A 345 14.71 -11.65 -14.41
N ARG A 346 15.10 -10.52 -15.01
CA ARG A 346 15.85 -9.39 -14.42
C ARG A 346 15.04 -8.09 -14.40
N GLY A 347 13.73 -8.24 -14.33
CA GLY A 347 12.77 -7.15 -14.39
C GLY A 347 11.36 -7.68 -14.49
N GLN A 348 10.40 -6.76 -14.52
CA GLN A 348 8.99 -7.05 -14.66
C GLN A 348 8.46 -6.56 -16.01
N CYS A 349 7.47 -7.28 -16.55
CA CYS A 349 6.73 -6.81 -17.70
C CYS A 349 5.74 -5.72 -17.30
N VAL A 350 5.70 -4.65 -18.08
CA VAL A 350 4.74 -3.56 -17.95
C VAL A 350 4.06 -3.30 -19.29
N LEU A 351 2.75 -3.11 -19.25
CA LEU A 351 1.92 -2.76 -20.39
C LEU A 351 1.57 -1.28 -20.30
N GLU A 352 1.49 -0.61 -21.44
CA GLU A 352 0.98 0.76 -21.46
C GLU A 352 -0.46 0.80 -20.94
N PRO A 353 -0.88 1.90 -20.28
CA PRO A 353 -2.22 2.04 -19.73
C PRO A 353 -3.31 1.82 -20.79
N GLN A 354 -4.23 0.90 -20.47
CA GLN A 354 -5.33 0.51 -21.37
C GLN A 354 -6.58 1.35 -21.09
N MET A 355 -7.62 1.20 -21.92
CA MET A 355 -8.94 1.84 -21.69
C MET A 355 -9.93 0.95 -20.94
N GLN A 356 -9.66 -0.36 -20.91
CA GLN A 356 -10.44 -1.35 -20.17
C GLN A 356 -9.57 -2.56 -19.83
N CYS A 357 -9.98 -3.32 -18.83
CA CYS A 357 -9.35 -4.59 -18.52
C CYS A 357 -9.92 -5.69 -19.41
N SER A 358 -9.07 -6.27 -20.26
CA SER A 358 -9.43 -7.37 -21.15
C SER A 358 -8.76 -8.68 -20.72
N SER A 359 -9.20 -9.80 -21.30
CA SER A 359 -8.47 -11.06 -21.25
C SER A 359 -7.03 -10.88 -21.76
N TYR A 360 -6.14 -11.79 -21.35
CA TYR A 360 -4.77 -11.81 -21.82
C TYR A 360 -4.72 -11.86 -23.35
N ASN A 361 -4.04 -10.87 -23.92
CA ASN A 361 -3.69 -10.85 -25.32
C ASN A 361 -2.20 -11.19 -25.45
N GLN A 362 -1.88 -12.33 -26.06
CA GLN A 362 -0.49 -12.75 -26.27
C GLN A 362 0.28 -11.80 -27.21
N GLN A 363 -0.44 -11.04 -28.04
CA GLN A 363 0.10 -10.02 -28.93
C GLN A 363 0.32 -8.68 -28.23
N ALA A 364 -0.09 -8.53 -26.97
CA ALA A 364 0.13 -7.29 -26.23
C ALA A 364 1.63 -6.98 -26.11
N GLU A 365 1.99 -5.75 -26.44
CA GLU A 365 3.38 -5.30 -26.45
C GLU A 365 3.83 -4.87 -25.05
N TYR A 366 4.16 -5.86 -24.21
CA TYR A 366 4.77 -5.61 -22.91
C TYR A 366 6.23 -5.13 -23.06
N LYS A 367 6.57 -4.07 -22.32
CA LYS A 367 7.92 -3.55 -22.13
C LYS A 367 8.51 -4.06 -20.82
N CYS A 368 9.82 -3.93 -20.64
CA CYS A 368 10.48 -4.31 -19.39
C CYS A 368 10.75 -3.09 -18.50
N GLU A 369 10.39 -3.19 -17.24
CA GLU A 369 10.92 -2.36 -16.17
C GLU A 369 11.95 -3.19 -15.38
N CYS A 370 13.22 -2.87 -15.58
CA CYS A 370 14.33 -3.66 -15.06
C CYS A 370 14.56 -3.48 -13.57
N ASP A 371 15.09 -4.53 -12.95
CA ASP A 371 15.61 -4.46 -11.58
C ASP A 371 16.73 -3.42 -11.48
N PRO A 372 17.02 -2.86 -10.28
CA PRO A 372 17.87 -1.68 -10.13
C PRO A 372 19.24 -1.74 -10.81
N LEU A 373 19.86 -2.92 -10.87
CA LEU A 373 21.19 -3.12 -11.46
C LEU A 373 21.17 -3.47 -12.96
N PHE A 374 19.99 -3.66 -13.54
CA PHE A 374 19.82 -4.04 -14.94
C PHE A 374 19.21 -2.91 -15.77
N PHE A 375 19.48 -2.92 -17.07
CA PHE A 375 18.94 -1.99 -18.05
C PHE A 375 18.99 -2.59 -19.46
N GLY A 376 18.42 -1.88 -20.43
CA GLY A 376 18.24 -2.37 -21.81
C GLY A 376 16.78 -2.68 -22.10
N ARG A 377 16.49 -3.09 -23.35
CA ARG A 377 15.11 -3.36 -23.78
C ARG A 377 14.51 -4.58 -23.07
N HIS A 378 15.37 -5.55 -22.75
CA HIS A 378 15.05 -6.85 -22.17
C HIS A 378 15.77 -7.09 -20.83
N CYS A 379 16.30 -6.02 -20.21
CA CYS A 379 17.11 -6.10 -18.98
C CYS A 379 18.39 -6.95 -19.15
N GLU A 380 18.94 -6.93 -20.36
CA GLU A 380 20.08 -7.73 -20.78
C GLU A 380 21.42 -7.18 -20.27
N ARG A 381 21.51 -5.88 -19.95
CA ARG A 381 22.74 -5.23 -19.53
C ARG A 381 22.79 -5.01 -18.03
N HIS A 382 23.97 -5.19 -17.43
CA HIS A 382 24.21 -4.93 -16.02
C HIS A 382 25.03 -3.66 -15.82
N ARG A 383 24.63 -2.79 -14.90
CA ARG A 383 25.25 -1.46 -14.69
C ARG A 383 26.72 -1.53 -14.29
N ASN A 384 27.08 -2.47 -13.41
CA ASN A 384 28.41 -2.53 -12.80
C ASN A 384 29.33 -3.60 -13.42
N PHE A 385 28.77 -4.54 -14.17
CA PHE A 385 29.48 -5.74 -14.64
C PHE A 385 29.13 -6.07 -16.09
N PRO A 386 29.24 -5.10 -17.03
CA PRO A 386 28.77 -5.30 -18.40
C PRO A 386 29.46 -6.48 -19.11
N TRP A 387 30.71 -6.78 -18.79
CA TRP A 387 31.45 -7.92 -19.38
C TRP A 387 30.90 -9.30 -19.04
N LEU A 388 30.17 -9.45 -17.92
CA LEU A 388 29.56 -10.72 -17.53
C LEU A 388 28.19 -10.96 -18.22
N TYR A 389 27.57 -9.89 -18.73
CA TYR A 389 26.15 -9.92 -19.09
C TYR A 389 25.85 -9.44 -20.52
N ASP A 390 26.74 -8.62 -21.11
CA ASP A 390 26.60 -8.15 -22.48
C ASP A 390 27.40 -9.06 -23.43
N SER A 391 26.70 -9.85 -24.26
CA SER A 391 27.32 -10.73 -25.25
C SER A 391 28.13 -9.99 -26.33
N LYS A 392 27.97 -8.66 -26.43
CA LYS A 392 28.74 -7.79 -27.33
C LYS A 392 29.90 -7.07 -26.65
N TRP A 393 30.16 -7.32 -25.37
CA TRP A 393 31.33 -6.75 -24.71
C TRP A 393 32.59 -7.32 -25.39
N PRO A 394 33.48 -6.47 -25.96
CA PRO A 394 34.69 -6.99 -26.58
C PRO A 394 35.50 -7.72 -25.51
N GLN A 395 35.83 -9.00 -25.75
CA GLN A 395 36.84 -9.72 -24.98
C GLN A 395 38.22 -9.11 -25.27
N ARG A 396 38.45 -7.87 -24.85
CA ARG A 396 39.80 -7.34 -24.70
C ARG A 396 40.32 -7.90 -23.40
N TYR A 397 40.86 -9.12 -23.43
CA TYR A 397 41.95 -9.63 -22.61
C TYR A 397 42.14 -11.13 -22.92
N GLY A 398 42.71 -11.38 -24.09
CA GLY A 398 43.42 -12.61 -24.41
C GLY A 398 44.71 -12.18 -25.11
N GLY A 399 45.77 -11.94 -24.33
CA GLY A 399 47.05 -11.50 -24.86
C GLY A 399 47.90 -10.69 -23.88
N LYS A 400 48.40 -11.33 -22.83
CA LYS A 400 49.83 -11.49 -22.55
C LYS A 400 50.03 -12.43 -21.37
#